data_AF-A0A4Y2NNV6-F1
#
_entry.id   AF-A0A4Y2NNV6-F1
#
_cell.length_a   1.000
_cell.length_b   1.000
_cell.length_c   1.000
_cell.angle_alpha   90.00
_cell.angle_beta   90.00
_cell.angle_gamma   90.00
#
_symmetry.space_group_name_H-M   'P 1'
#
loop_
_entity.id
_entity.type
_entity.pdbx_description
1 polymer ?
#
loop_
_entity_poly.entity_id
_entity_poly.type
_entity_poly.pdbx_seq_one_letter_code
_entity_poly.pdbx_strand_id
1 'polypeptide(L)'
;MGYKEEEARDSFKDVVHMFLENTKDPLYKTIVQRMLTAYEAQGCKMSLKVHFLHSHIDNFPESLGAYSEEQGERFHQDVCDIERRYQGKWDVNMVADYCCMPRRET
;
A
#
# COMPACT_ATOMS: atom_id res chain seq x y z
N MET A 1 -3.06 26.34 -4.67
CA MET A 1 -3.61 24.97 -4.70
C MET A 1 -2.56 23.93 -4.34
N GLY A 2 -1.32 23.99 -4.87
CA GLY A 2 -0.28 22.97 -4.62
C GLY A 2 0.10 22.71 -3.15
N TYR A 3 0.19 23.72 -2.30
CA TYR A 3 0.63 23.54 -0.90
C TYR A 3 -0.30 22.63 -0.07
N LYS A 4 -1.63 22.78 -0.24
CA LYS A 4 -2.60 21.94 0.47
C LYS A 4 -2.56 20.50 -0.01
N GLU A 5 -2.32 20.29 -1.30
CA GLU A 5 -2.18 18.98 -1.92
C GLU A 5 -0.94 18.24 -1.41
N GLU A 6 0.18 18.96 -1.36
CA GLU A 6 1.44 18.47 -0.83
C GLU A 6 1.31 18.06 0.65
N GLU A 7 0.69 18.90 1.48
CA GLU A 7 0.44 18.60 2.90
C GLU A 7 -0.37 17.32 3.11
N ALA A 8 -1.45 17.12 2.34
CA ALA A 8 -2.23 15.89 2.45
C ALA A 8 -1.47 14.66 1.95
N ARG A 9 -0.69 14.81 0.87
CA ARG A 9 0.15 13.72 0.35
C ARG A 9 1.21 13.33 1.38
N ASP A 10 1.84 14.28 2.04
CA ASP A 10 2.85 14.01 3.07
C ASP A 10 2.21 13.41 4.32
N SER A 11 1.04 13.90 4.74
CA SER A 11 0.30 13.28 5.84
C SER A 11 -0.06 11.82 5.58
N PHE A 12 -0.34 11.46 4.32
CA PHE A 12 -0.59 10.07 3.92
C PHE A 12 0.68 9.22 3.98
N LYS A 13 1.83 9.74 3.50
CA LYS A 13 3.11 9.02 3.62
C LYS A 13 3.46 8.73 5.08
N ASP A 14 3.17 9.68 5.97
CA ASP A 14 3.41 9.50 7.40
C ASP A 14 2.51 8.39 7.98
N VAL A 15 1.25 8.28 7.54
CA VAL A 15 0.38 7.15 7.91
C VAL A 15 0.95 5.83 7.38
N VAL A 16 1.49 5.80 6.16
CA VAL A 16 2.09 4.59 5.59
C VAL A 16 3.26 4.13 6.46
N HIS A 17 4.26 4.97 6.66
CA HIS A 17 5.49 4.60 7.37
C HIS A 17 5.30 4.34 8.86
N MET A 18 4.44 5.12 9.52
CA MET A 18 4.29 5.06 10.98
C MET A 18 3.15 4.16 11.44
N PHE A 19 2.32 3.64 10.53
CA PHE A 19 1.20 2.77 10.91
C PHE A 19 0.98 1.56 10.00
N LEU A 20 0.95 1.75 8.67
CA LEU A 20 0.56 0.69 7.72
C LEU A 20 1.69 -0.26 7.32
N GLU A 21 2.94 0.10 7.59
CA GLU A 21 4.11 -0.74 7.35
C GLU A 21 4.31 -1.77 8.49
N ASN A 22 5.57 -2.08 8.80
CA ASN A 22 5.97 -3.10 9.75
C ASN A 22 5.91 -2.63 11.21
N THR A 23 5.66 -1.34 11.45
CA THR A 23 5.64 -0.73 12.79
C THR A 23 4.37 0.07 13.01
N LYS A 24 3.70 -0.20 14.14
CA LYS A 24 2.60 0.59 14.67
C LYS A 24 3.14 1.61 15.67
N ASP A 25 3.47 2.81 15.18
CA ASP A 25 3.98 3.90 16.02
C ASP A 25 2.95 4.28 17.09
N PRO A 26 3.33 4.53 18.35
CA PRO A 26 2.39 4.95 19.41
C PRO A 26 1.50 6.16 19.06
N LEU A 27 1.96 7.02 18.13
CA LEU A 27 1.25 8.21 17.67
C LEU A 27 0.34 7.97 16.45
N TYR A 28 0.12 6.71 16.05
CA TYR A 28 -0.67 6.35 14.86
C TYR A 28 -2.04 7.05 14.78
N LYS A 29 -2.75 7.17 15.92
CA LYS A 29 -4.05 7.87 15.98
C LYS A 29 -3.94 9.34 15.57
N THR A 30 -2.91 10.02 16.08
CA THR A 30 -2.65 11.44 15.79
C THR A 30 -2.33 11.64 14.31
N ILE A 31 -1.55 10.74 13.73
CA ILE A 31 -1.10 10.83 12.34
C ILE A 31 -2.28 10.57 11.38
N VAL A 32 -3.11 9.56 11.68
CA VAL A 32 -4.35 9.30 10.92
C VAL A 32 -5.33 10.47 11.04
N GLN A 33 -5.50 11.04 12.23
CA GLN A 33 -6.36 12.21 12.43
C GLN A 33 -5.87 13.43 11.63
N ARG A 34 -4.54 13.65 11.57
CA ARG A 34 -3.94 14.72 10.77
C ARG A 34 -4.21 14.51 9.28
N MET A 35 -4.09 13.28 8.78
CA MET A 35 -4.43 12.95 7.39
C MET A 35 -5.91 13.22 7.07
N LEU A 36 -6.83 12.81 7.96
CA LEU A 36 -8.27 13.06 7.78
C LEU A 36 -8.59 14.55 7.72
N THR A 37 -7.97 15.35 8.59
CA THR A 37 -8.15 16.80 8.62
C THR A 37 -7.61 17.46 7.34
N ALA A 38 -6.47 16.99 6.83
CA ALA A 38 -5.91 17.48 5.57
C ALA A 38 -6.82 17.14 4.37
N TYR A 39 -7.40 15.95 4.34
CA TYR A 39 -8.33 15.51 3.29
C TYR A 39 -9.64 16.31 3.34
N GLU A 40 -10.19 16.56 4.53
CA GLU A 40 -11.38 17.40 4.71
C GLU A 40 -11.11 18.85 4.25
N ALA A 41 -9.95 19.41 4.58
CA ALA A 41 -9.56 20.76 4.15
C ALA A 41 -9.40 20.89 2.62
N GLN A 42 -9.21 19.78 1.90
CA GLN A 42 -9.23 19.72 0.44
C GLN A 42 -10.64 19.53 -0.14
N GLY A 43 -11.66 19.30 0.68
CA GLY A 43 -13.01 18.95 0.25
C GLY A 43 -13.13 17.50 -0.26
N CYS A 44 -12.18 16.63 0.09
CA CYS A 44 -12.26 15.21 -0.26
C CYS A 44 -13.34 14.53 0.56
N LYS A 45 -14.20 13.74 -0.10
CA LYS A 45 -15.12 12.83 0.58
C LYS A 45 -14.36 11.60 1.04
N MET A 46 -14.72 11.11 2.22
CA MET A 46 -14.09 9.91 2.79
C MET A 46 -14.43 8.68 1.93
N SER A 47 -13.40 8.01 1.43
CA SER A 47 -13.57 6.74 0.72
C SER A 47 -13.88 5.62 1.71
N LEU A 48 -14.42 4.50 1.21
CA LEU A 48 -14.71 3.33 2.04
C LEU A 48 -13.46 2.82 2.77
N LYS A 49 -12.29 2.85 2.11
CA LYS A 49 -11.01 2.43 2.71
C LYS A 49 -10.60 3.34 3.86
N VAL A 50 -10.71 4.65 3.69
CA VAL A 50 -10.39 5.62 4.75
C VAL A 50 -11.38 5.52 5.91
N HIS A 51 -12.66 5.30 5.62
CA HIS A 51 -13.66 5.04 6.65
C HIS A 51 -13.33 3.77 7.44
N PHE A 52 -13.02 2.66 6.76
CA PHE A 52 -12.63 1.40 7.41
C PHE A 52 -11.39 1.59 8.30
N LEU A 53 -10.37 2.28 7.79
CA LEU A 53 -9.15 2.61 8.53
C LEU A 53 -9.46 3.37 9.82
N HIS A 54 -10.29 4.41 9.74
CA HIS A 54 -10.67 5.23 10.89
C HIS A 54 -11.55 4.46 11.89
N SER A 55 -12.56 3.73 11.43
CA SER A 55 -13.48 2.97 12.29
C SER A 55 -12.83 1.80 13.03
N HIS A 56 -11.77 1.22 12.47
CA HIS A 56 -11.12 0.01 13.00
C HIS A 56 -9.66 0.24 13.39
N ILE A 57 -9.26 1.50 13.60
CA ILE A 57 -7.86 1.87 13.83
C ILE A 57 -7.21 1.11 15.00
N ASP A 58 -7.99 0.80 16.04
CA ASP A 58 -7.55 0.06 17.23
C ASP A 58 -7.45 -1.46 17.00
N ASN A 59 -8.14 -2.00 15.99
CA ASN A 59 -8.23 -3.44 15.74
C ASN A 59 -7.05 -3.98 14.91
N PHE A 60 -6.23 -3.09 14.34
CA PHE A 60 -5.11 -3.52 13.50
C PHE A 60 -3.96 -4.11 14.34
N PRO A 61 -3.32 -5.20 13.87
CA PRO A 61 -2.13 -5.78 14.50
C PRO A 61 -0.94 -4.80 14.49
N GLU A 62 0.11 -5.15 15.24
CA GLU A 62 1.33 -4.34 15.40
C GLU A 62 2.14 -4.19 14.11
N SER A 63 2.10 -5.19 13.23
CA SER A 63 2.74 -5.20 11.92
C SER A 63 1.70 -5.48 10.87
N LEU A 64 1.42 -4.50 10.01
CA LEU A 64 0.49 -4.63 8.89
C LEU A 64 1.18 -5.06 7.62
N GLY A 65 2.45 -4.67 7.45
CA GLY A 65 3.28 -5.11 6.33
C GLY A 65 3.34 -6.63 6.19
N ALA A 66 3.41 -7.37 7.32
CA ALA A 66 3.41 -8.84 7.31
C ALA A 66 2.11 -9.48 6.77
N TYR A 67 0.99 -8.76 6.79
CA TYR A 67 -0.32 -9.21 6.30
C TYR A 67 -0.74 -8.50 5.00
N SER A 68 0.13 -7.65 4.46
CA SER A 68 -0.14 -6.92 3.23
C SER A 68 -0.17 -7.86 2.03
N GLU A 69 -1.05 -7.56 1.08
CA GLU A 69 -1.08 -8.22 -0.23
C GLU A 69 0.01 -7.70 -1.18
N GLU A 70 0.95 -6.87 -0.71
CA GLU A 70 2.04 -6.31 -1.50
C GLU A 70 2.78 -7.37 -2.34
N GLN A 71 3.04 -8.54 -1.75
CA GLN A 71 3.68 -9.65 -2.46
C GLN A 71 2.82 -10.20 -3.60
N GLY A 72 1.50 -10.29 -3.40
CA GLY A 72 0.56 -10.73 -4.42
C GLY A 72 0.44 -9.71 -5.56
N GLU A 73 0.30 -8.44 -5.22
CA GLU A 73 0.25 -7.33 -6.20
C GLU A 73 1.54 -7.25 -7.02
N ARG A 74 2.69 -7.41 -6.38
CA ARG A 74 3.98 -7.44 -7.08
C ARG A 74 4.14 -8.67 -7.95
N PHE A 75 3.70 -9.82 -7.48
CA PHE A 75 3.66 -11.04 -8.27
C PHE A 75 2.83 -10.85 -9.55
N HIS A 76 1.67 -10.20 -9.47
CA HIS A 76 0.88 -9.86 -10.66
C HIS A 76 1.65 -8.97 -11.65
N GLN A 77 2.40 -7.98 -11.17
CA GLN A 77 3.24 -7.14 -12.03
C GLN A 77 4.37 -7.94 -12.69
N ASP A 78 5.08 -8.76 -11.92
CA ASP A 78 6.18 -9.58 -12.45
C ASP A 78 5.66 -10.59 -13.50
N VAL A 79 4.47 -11.17 -13.29
CA VAL A 79 3.80 -12.03 -14.29
C VAL A 79 3.46 -11.25 -15.55
N CYS A 80 2.89 -10.05 -15.44
CA CYS A 80 2.60 -9.21 -16.61
C CYS A 80 3.87 -8.90 -17.41
N ASP A 81 4.99 -8.67 -16.72
CA ASP A 81 6.28 -8.44 -17.36
C ASP A 81 6.84 -9.69 -18.05
N ILE A 82 6.67 -10.87 -17.45
CA ILE A 82 6.99 -12.16 -18.08
C ILE A 82 6.14 -12.34 -19.35
N GLU A 83 4.81 -12.23 -19.25
CA GLU A 83 3.91 -12.39 -20.40
C GLU A 83 4.25 -11.43 -21.54
N ARG A 84 4.61 -10.18 -21.21
CA ARG A 84 5.06 -9.18 -22.18
C ARG A 84 6.36 -9.61 -22.87
N ARG A 85 7.36 -10.10 -22.12
CA ARG A 85 8.64 -10.58 -22.68
C ARG A 85 8.43 -11.72 -23.68
N TYR A 86 7.48 -12.61 -23.41
CA TYR A 86 7.18 -13.76 -24.26
C TYR A 86 6.01 -13.52 -25.24
N GLN A 87 5.45 -12.31 -25.32
CA GLN A 87 4.34 -11.95 -26.20
C GLN A 87 3.11 -12.86 -26.04
N GLY A 88 2.85 -13.32 -24.81
CA GLY A 88 1.77 -14.27 -24.51
C GLY A 88 1.99 -15.69 -25.05
N LYS A 89 3.18 -16.02 -25.56
CA LYS A 89 3.51 -17.38 -26.00
C LYS A 89 3.94 -18.21 -24.81
N TRP A 90 3.31 -19.39 -24.67
CA TRP A 90 3.72 -20.40 -23.72
C TRP A 90 4.97 -21.12 -24.22
N ASP A 91 6.11 -20.82 -23.61
CA ASP A 91 7.41 -21.45 -23.86
C ASP A 91 7.95 -22.10 -22.57
N VAL A 92 8.77 -23.15 -22.69
CA VAL A 92 9.40 -23.81 -21.54
C VAL A 92 10.23 -22.82 -20.71
N ASN A 93 10.87 -21.85 -21.37
CA ASN A 93 11.63 -20.80 -20.72
C ASN A 93 10.74 -19.82 -19.94
N MET A 94 9.51 -19.58 -20.40
CA MET A 94 8.54 -18.75 -19.67
C MET A 94 8.15 -19.42 -18.34
N VAL A 95 7.93 -20.73 -18.36
CA VAL A 95 7.63 -21.51 -17.14
C VAL A 95 8.82 -21.52 -16.20
N ALA A 96 10.04 -21.66 -16.73
CA ALA A 96 11.25 -21.59 -15.92
C ALA A 96 11.42 -20.22 -15.25
N ASP A 97 11.19 -19.12 -15.98
CA ASP A 97 11.23 -17.75 -15.43
C ASP A 97 10.18 -17.56 -14.32
N TYR A 98 8.98 -18.08 -14.52
CA TYR A 98 7.91 -18.02 -13.52
C TYR A 98 8.27 -18.81 -12.25
N CYS A 99 8.79 -20.04 -12.39
CA CYS A 99 9.21 -20.86 -11.25
C CYS A 99 10.43 -20.27 -10.52
N CYS A 100 11.29 -19.54 -11.23
CA CYS A 100 12.46 -18.90 -10.65
C CYS A 100 12.16 -17.55 -9.99
N MET A 101 10.89 -17.12 -9.92
CA MET A 101 10.57 -15.84 -9.28
C MET A 101 10.85 -15.89 -7.78
N PRO A 102 11.79 -15.06 -7.29
CA PRO A 102 12.15 -15.08 -5.89
C PRO A 102 10.99 -14.53 -5.07
N ARG A 103 10.66 -15.21 -3.96
CA ARG A 103 9.90 -14.58 -2.89
C ARG A 103 10.81 -13.53 -2.27
N ARG A 104 10.52 -12.25 -2.50
CA ARG A 104 11.33 -11.16 -1.95
C ARG A 104 10.93 -10.95 -0.50
N GLU A 105 11.85 -10.54 0.36
CA GLU A 105 11.49 -10.15 1.73
C GLU A 105 10.88 -8.74 1.71
N THR A 106 9.89 -8.51 2.57
CA THR A 106 9.22 -7.22 2.85
C THR A 106 9.63 -6.73 4.22
#